data_AF-A0A9X3VC61-F1
#
_entry.id   AF-A0A9X3VC61-F1
#
_cell.length_a   1.000
_cell.length_b   1.000
_cell.length_c   1.000
_cell.angle_alpha   90.00
_cell.angle_beta   90.00
_cell.angle_gamma   90.00
#
_symmetry.space_group_name_H-M   'P 1'
#
loop_
_entity.id
_entity.type
_entity.pdbx_description
1 polymer ?
#
loop_
_entity_poly.entity_id
_entity_poly.type
_entity_poly.pdbx_seq_one_letter_code
_entity_poly.pdbx_strand_id
1 'polypeptide(L)'
;MTPSFTPLTLALARNAHGRLVLTQADGTVHEAVPVRAFPIAAPHEGLSLVGPDGHELLWIDRLEQIDAPARALIEEELAAREFVPTITQITAVSGFTTPSTWTVETDRGTAQLVLKAEEDIRRLGSRSALLIAAADGVQFRVPDVGALDRASRRLLERFL
;
A
#
# COMPACT_ATOMS: atom_id res chain seq x y z
N MET A 1 -21.27 15.90 5.91
CA MET A 1 -20.47 17.10 6.17
C MET A 1 -19.02 16.71 5.98
N THR A 2 -18.43 17.03 4.83
CA THR A 2 -16.98 16.91 4.64
C THR A 2 -16.34 17.98 5.52
N PRO A 3 -15.49 17.64 6.49
CA PRO A 3 -14.80 18.67 7.26
C PRO A 3 -13.98 19.53 6.31
N SER A 4 -14.19 20.84 6.35
CA SER A 4 -13.39 21.80 5.60
C SER A 4 -12.00 21.87 6.25
N PHE A 5 -11.08 21.02 5.79
CA PHE A 5 -9.67 21.15 6.13
C PHE A 5 -9.01 22.13 5.16
N THR A 6 -8.25 23.08 5.69
CA THR A 6 -7.27 23.83 4.89
C THR A 6 -6.14 22.86 4.56
N PRO A 7 -5.84 22.60 3.27
CA PRO A 7 -4.79 21.68 2.94
C PRO A 7 -3.42 22.24 3.37
N LEU A 8 -2.63 21.41 4.04
CA LEU A 8 -1.21 21.62 4.30
C LEU A 8 -0.50 21.76 2.94
N THR A 9 -0.01 22.96 2.67
CA THR A 9 0.79 23.23 1.47
C THR A 9 2.22 22.83 1.76
N LEU A 10 2.72 21.80 1.08
CA LEU A 10 4.10 21.34 1.25
C LEU A 10 4.95 21.75 0.05
N ALA A 11 6.10 22.38 0.32
CA ALA A 11 7.07 22.70 -0.72
C ALA A 11 7.89 21.44 -1.07
N LEU A 12 7.25 20.51 -1.79
CA LEU A 12 7.85 19.28 -2.29
C LEU A 12 8.21 19.39 -3.76
N ALA A 13 9.38 18.85 -4.12
CA ALA A 13 9.83 18.76 -5.51
C ALA A 13 10.69 17.52 -5.72
N ARG A 14 11.00 17.18 -6.98
CA ARG A 14 12.06 16.24 -7.32
C ARG A 14 13.34 17.00 -7.64
N ASN A 15 14.47 16.57 -7.09
CA ASN A 15 15.78 17.11 -7.46
C ASN A 15 16.26 16.55 -8.82
N ALA A 16 17.42 16.98 -9.29
CA ALA A 16 18.01 16.53 -10.56
C ALA A 16 18.31 15.02 -10.62
N HIS A 17 18.36 14.35 -9.47
CA HIS A 17 18.55 12.90 -9.35
C HIS A 17 17.22 12.14 -9.20
N GLY A 18 16.08 12.82 -9.33
CA GLY A 18 14.75 12.25 -9.21
C GLY A 18 14.27 12.03 -7.77
N ARG A 19 15.07 12.37 -6.76
CA ARG A 19 14.72 12.18 -5.34
C ARG A 19 13.76 13.27 -4.87
N LEU A 20 12.81 12.90 -4.02
CA LEU A 20 11.91 13.83 -3.36
C LEU A 20 12.68 14.71 -2.37
N VAL A 21 12.44 16.01 -2.42
CA VAL A 21 13.01 17.00 -1.50
C VAL A 21 11.91 17.86 -0.89
N LEU A 22 12.06 18.19 0.40
CA LEU A 22 11.21 19.08 1.17
C LEU A 22 11.96 20.37 1.48
N THR A 23 11.37 21.51 1.11
CA THR A 23 11.85 22.84 1.52
C THR A 23 11.14 23.26 2.80
N GLN A 24 11.89 23.50 3.86
CA GLN A 24 11.40 24.01 5.14
C GLN A 24 11.13 25.53 5.08
N ALA A 25 10.44 26.05 6.09
CA ALA A 25 10.05 27.47 6.15
C ALA A 25 11.24 28.44 6.22
N ASP A 26 12.40 27.98 6.68
CA ASP A 26 13.66 28.73 6.71
C ASP A 26 14.42 28.70 5.37
N GLY A 27 13.89 28.00 4.36
CA GLY A 27 14.51 27.81 3.06
C GLY A 27 15.47 26.62 2.97
N THR A 28 15.68 25.88 4.07
CA THR A 28 16.53 24.69 4.06
C THR A 28 15.87 23.56 3.27
N VAL A 29 16.65 22.88 2.43
CA VAL A 29 16.18 21.79 1.57
C VAL A 29 16.74 20.47 2.07
N HIS A 30 15.85 19.51 2.34
CA HIS A 30 16.20 18.16 2.76
C HIS A 30 15.70 17.14 1.74
N GLU A 31 16.49 16.10 1.46
CA GLU A 31 15.92 14.89 0.84
C GLU A 31 14.90 14.28 1.81
N ALA A 32 13.77 13.84 1.27
CA ALA A 32 12.66 13.31 2.05
C ALA A 32 12.22 11.96 1.48
N VAL A 33 12.03 10.99 2.35
CA VAL A 33 11.48 9.67 2.03
C VAL A 33 10.14 9.53 2.75
N PRO A 34 9.01 9.37 2.02
CA PRO A 34 7.73 9.11 2.66
C PRO A 34 7.67 7.68 3.18
N VAL A 35 7.23 7.53 4.43
CA VAL A 35 7.07 6.24 5.12
C VAL A 35 5.69 6.22 5.78
N ARG A 36 4.85 5.24 5.42
CA ARG A 36 3.56 5.04 6.09
C ARG A 36 3.77 4.36 7.44
N ALA A 37 3.11 4.87 8.48
CA ALA A 37 3.06 4.22 9.78
C ALA A 37 2.23 2.92 9.74
N PHE A 38 1.19 2.90 8.91
CA PHE A 38 0.30 1.75 8.75
C PHE A 38 0.07 1.41 7.26
N PRO A 39 1.09 0.91 6.53
CA PRO A 39 1.03 0.79 5.06
C PRO A 39 -0.13 -0.04 4.53
N ILE A 40 -0.61 -0.98 5.35
CA ILE A 40 -1.63 -1.95 4.99
C ILE A 40 -2.98 -1.65 5.67
N ALA A 41 -2.96 -1.42 6.98
CA ALA A 41 -4.18 -1.27 7.77
C ALA A 41 -4.83 0.12 7.60
N ALA A 42 -4.01 1.16 7.41
CA ALA A 42 -4.47 2.52 7.19
C ALA A 42 -3.52 3.24 6.21
N PRO A 43 -3.40 2.77 4.95
CA PRO A 43 -2.81 3.61 3.90
C PRO A 43 -3.66 4.89 3.87
N HIS A 44 -3.18 6.08 3.59
CA HIS A 44 -3.93 7.34 3.81
C HIS A 44 -3.89 7.90 5.24
N GLU A 45 -3.53 7.14 6.28
CA GLU A 45 -3.35 7.65 7.64
C GLU A 45 -1.92 7.42 8.16
N GLY A 46 -1.38 8.41 8.85
CA GLY A 46 -0.05 8.39 9.46
C GLY A 46 1.07 8.23 8.43
N LEU A 47 1.65 9.36 8.03
CA LEU A 47 2.79 9.41 7.12
C LEU A 47 3.90 10.25 7.73
N SER A 48 5.11 9.69 7.78
CA SER A 48 6.33 10.42 8.16
C SER A 48 7.15 10.72 6.90
N LEU A 49 7.58 11.96 6.74
CA LEU A 49 8.66 12.32 5.81
C LEU A 49 9.97 12.22 6.57
N VAL A 50 10.83 11.29 6.16
CA VAL A 50 12.08 10.96 6.86
C VAL A 50 13.28 11.43 6.04
N GLY A 51 14.25 12.04 6.70
CA GLY A 51 15.52 12.44 6.11
C GLY A 51 16.44 11.23 5.79
N PRO A 52 17.54 11.47 5.06
CA PRO A 52 18.51 10.41 4.74
C PRO A 52 19.24 9.84 5.97
N ASP A 53 19.24 10.58 7.08
CA ASP A 53 19.77 10.19 8.39
C ASP A 53 18.79 9.38 9.23
N GLY A 54 17.57 9.15 8.74
CA GLY A 54 16.51 8.43 9.45
C GLY A 54 15.72 9.29 10.43
N HIS A 55 15.99 10.60 10.52
CA HIS A 55 15.24 11.50 11.38
C HIS A 55 13.95 11.98 10.70
N GLU A 56 12.87 12.06 11.46
CA GLU A 56 11.61 12.61 10.98
C GLU A 56 11.76 14.10 10.71
N LEU A 57 11.42 14.50 9.49
CA LEU A 57 11.34 15.90 9.06
C LEU A 57 9.94 16.47 9.28
N LEU A 58 8.90 15.65 9.05
CA LEU A 58 7.50 16.05 9.15
C LEU A 58 6.58 14.84 9.34
N TRP A 59 5.67 14.93 10.31
CA TRP A 59 4.54 14.02 10.47
C TRP A 59 3.27 14.57 9.82
N ILE A 60 2.51 13.71 9.16
CA ILE A 60 1.25 14.03 8.48
C ILE A 60 0.19 13.02 8.90
N ASP A 61 -0.89 13.50 9.50
CA ASP A 61 -1.95 12.61 10.01
C ASP A 61 -2.71 11.92 8.89
N ARG A 62 -3.09 12.65 7.83
CA ARG A 62 -3.85 12.08 6.70
C ARG A 62 -3.39 12.63 5.37
N LEU A 63 -3.21 11.76 4.37
CA LEU A 63 -2.79 12.16 3.01
C LEU A 63 -3.76 13.15 2.36
N GLU A 64 -5.05 13.09 2.69
CA GLU A 64 -6.06 14.01 2.17
C GLU A 64 -5.89 15.46 2.64
N GLN A 65 -5.10 15.69 3.70
CA GLN A 65 -4.77 17.03 4.18
C GLN A 65 -3.71 17.71 3.33
N ILE A 66 -2.99 16.98 2.48
CA ILE A 66 -1.92 17.54 1.65
C ILE A 66 -2.53 18.13 0.37
N ASP A 67 -1.99 19.25 -0.10
CA ASP A 67 -2.34 19.79 -1.42
C ASP A 67 -2.07 18.77 -2.56
N ALA A 68 -2.91 18.81 -3.60
CA ALA A 68 -2.90 17.77 -4.63
C ALA A 68 -1.54 17.58 -5.34
N PRO A 69 -0.78 18.64 -5.69
CA PRO A 69 0.56 18.51 -6.27
C PRO A 69 1.55 17.73 -5.36
N ALA A 70 1.67 18.14 -4.10
CA ALA A 70 2.55 17.47 -3.14
C ALA A 70 2.10 16.04 -2.85
N ARG A 71 0.79 15.79 -2.75
CA ARG A 71 0.23 14.45 -2.55
C ARG A 71 0.59 13.50 -3.69
N ALA A 72 0.51 13.96 -4.95
CA ALA A 72 0.87 13.13 -6.10
C ALA A 72 2.33 12.66 -6.06
N LEU A 73 3.26 13.57 -5.71
CA LEU A 73 4.68 13.22 -5.57
C LEU A 73 4.92 12.18 -4.47
N ILE A 74 4.23 12.31 -3.35
CA ILE A 74 4.31 11.34 -2.25
C ILE A 74 3.74 9.97 -2.69
N GLU A 75 2.58 9.96 -3.34
CA GLU A 75 1.95 8.72 -3.82
C GLU A 75 2.83 7.98 -4.83
N GLU A 76 3.49 8.70 -5.74
CA GLU A 76 4.47 8.13 -6.67
C GLU A 76 5.68 7.50 -5.94
N GLU A 77 6.27 8.21 -4.97
CA GLU A 77 7.39 7.68 -4.19
C GLU A 77 7.00 6.43 -3.38
N LEU A 78 5.81 6.44 -2.77
CA LEU A 78 5.28 5.29 -2.04
C LEU A 78 5.04 4.11 -3.00
N ALA A 79 4.43 4.34 -4.16
CA ALA A 79 4.16 3.28 -5.14
C ALA A 79 5.45 2.61 -5.66
N ALA A 80 6.56 3.36 -5.76
CA ALA A 80 7.85 2.84 -6.16
C ALA A 80 8.52 1.95 -5.09
N ARG A 81 8.16 2.15 -3.80
CA ARG A 81 8.82 1.50 -2.64
C ARG A 81 7.97 0.43 -1.98
N GLU A 82 6.65 0.59 -1.98
CA GLU A 82 5.70 -0.33 -1.37
C GLU A 82 5.43 -1.51 -2.31
N PHE A 83 6.21 -2.58 -2.14
CA PHE A 83 6.14 -3.80 -2.95
C PHE A 83 5.12 -4.82 -2.39
N VAL A 84 3.84 -4.46 -2.42
CA VAL A 84 2.73 -5.37 -2.09
C VAL A 84 1.75 -5.40 -3.27
N PRO A 85 1.80 -6.43 -4.13
CA PRO A 85 0.89 -6.54 -5.27
C PRO A 85 -0.57 -6.61 -4.82
N THR A 86 -1.42 -5.83 -5.49
CA THR A 86 -2.86 -5.84 -5.26
C THR A 86 -3.48 -6.91 -6.14
N ILE A 87 -4.07 -7.96 -5.56
CA ILE A 87 -4.79 -9.00 -6.30
C ILE A 87 -6.09 -8.38 -6.84
N THR A 88 -6.24 -8.41 -8.16
CA THR A 88 -7.45 -7.99 -8.87
C THR A 88 -8.31 -9.17 -9.27
N GLN A 89 -7.70 -10.36 -9.45
CA GLN A 89 -8.42 -11.60 -9.77
C GLN A 89 -7.63 -12.84 -9.29
N ILE A 90 -8.34 -13.89 -8.86
CA ILE A 90 -7.80 -15.23 -8.62
C ILE A 90 -8.24 -16.12 -9.77
N THR A 91 -7.31 -16.47 -10.66
CA THR A 91 -7.62 -17.21 -11.90
C THR A 91 -7.65 -18.72 -11.69
N ALA A 92 -6.83 -19.24 -10.77
CA ALA A 92 -6.78 -20.67 -10.47
C ALA A 92 -6.24 -20.93 -9.05
N VAL A 93 -6.69 -22.03 -8.45
CA VAL A 93 -6.06 -22.65 -7.28
C VAL A 93 -5.81 -24.12 -7.59
N SER A 94 -4.65 -24.64 -7.21
CA SER A 94 -4.26 -26.04 -7.44
C SER A 94 -5.05 -27.06 -6.60
N GLY A 95 -5.68 -26.61 -5.52
CA GLY A 95 -6.52 -27.40 -4.63
C GLY A 95 -7.10 -26.53 -3.53
N PHE A 96 -8.00 -27.10 -2.72
CA PHE A 96 -8.66 -26.43 -1.59
C PHE A 96 -8.11 -26.90 -0.23
N THR A 97 -6.88 -27.39 -0.22
CA THR A 97 -6.15 -27.81 0.98
C THR A 97 -4.78 -27.18 0.93
N THR A 98 -4.26 -26.73 2.06
CA THR A 98 -2.91 -26.16 2.12
C THR A 98 -1.85 -27.27 2.25
N PRO A 99 -0.67 -27.12 1.62
CA PRO A 99 -0.29 -25.99 0.77
C PRO A 99 -0.96 -26.03 -0.61
N SER A 100 -1.27 -24.86 -1.15
CA SER A 100 -1.86 -24.72 -2.50
C SER A 100 -1.23 -23.57 -3.27
N THR A 101 -0.88 -23.80 -4.53
CA THR A 101 -0.49 -22.76 -5.49
C THR A 101 -1.71 -22.08 -6.08
N TRP A 102 -1.72 -20.76 -6.05
CA TRP A 102 -2.74 -19.90 -6.65
C TRP A 102 -2.12 -19.10 -7.79
N THR A 103 -2.86 -18.97 -8.89
CA THR A 103 -2.54 -18.04 -9.98
C THR A 103 -3.43 -16.82 -9.82
N VAL A 104 -2.84 -15.63 -9.81
CA VAL A 104 -3.53 -14.37 -9.56
C VAL A 104 -3.15 -13.33 -10.60
N GLU A 105 -4.12 -12.49 -10.97
CA GLU A 105 -3.85 -11.22 -11.64
C GLU A 105 -3.66 -10.13 -10.58
N THR A 106 -2.67 -9.28 -10.79
CA THR A 106 -2.37 -8.16 -9.90
C THR A 106 -2.24 -6.84 -10.65
N ASP A 107 -2.21 -5.73 -9.92
CA ASP A 107 -1.86 -4.41 -10.43
C ASP A 107 -0.45 -4.34 -11.09
N ARG A 108 0.37 -5.37 -10.92
CA ARG A 108 1.72 -5.49 -11.48
C ARG A 108 1.87 -6.67 -12.46
N GLY A 109 0.74 -7.23 -12.91
CA GLY A 109 0.67 -8.36 -13.83
C GLY A 109 0.40 -9.69 -13.14
N THR A 110 0.44 -10.77 -13.91
CA THR A 110 0.15 -12.12 -13.43
C THR A 110 1.25 -12.62 -12.48
N ALA A 111 0.85 -13.24 -11.37
CA ALA A 111 1.74 -13.84 -10.39
C ALA A 111 1.25 -15.21 -9.93
N GLN A 112 2.16 -16.02 -9.39
CA GLN A 112 1.82 -17.22 -8.64
C GLN A 112 2.23 -17.04 -7.18
N LEU A 113 1.36 -17.44 -6.27
CA LEU A 113 1.67 -17.50 -4.85
C LEU A 113 1.38 -18.90 -4.31
N VAL A 114 2.19 -19.35 -3.36
CA VAL A 114 1.95 -20.61 -2.65
C VAL A 114 1.46 -20.26 -1.25
N LEU A 115 0.20 -20.59 -0.96
CA LEU A 115 -0.39 -20.48 0.36
C LEU A 115 0.03 -21.69 1.19
N LYS A 116 0.77 -21.49 2.29
CA LYS A 116 1.28 -22.59 3.14
C LYS A 116 0.25 -23.08 4.14
N ALA A 117 -0.53 -22.18 4.71
CA ALA A 117 -1.58 -22.49 5.68
C ALA A 117 -2.74 -21.48 5.58
N GLU A 118 -3.93 -21.84 6.05
CA GLU A 118 -5.10 -20.94 5.98
C GLU A 118 -4.90 -19.69 6.85
N GLU A 119 -4.16 -19.79 7.95
CA GLU A 119 -3.80 -18.65 8.81
C GLU A 119 -2.89 -17.61 8.12
N ASP A 120 -2.30 -17.93 6.97
CA ASP A 120 -1.55 -16.97 6.16
C ASP A 120 -2.48 -15.99 5.41
N ILE A 121 -3.79 -16.24 5.41
CA ILE A 121 -4.83 -15.29 5.00
C ILE A 121 -5.32 -14.51 6.22
N ARG A 122 -4.91 -13.25 6.32
CA ARG A 122 -5.27 -12.38 7.45
C ARG A 122 -6.24 -11.29 7.02
N ARG A 123 -7.28 -11.05 7.83
CA ARG A 123 -8.18 -9.90 7.65
C ARG A 123 -7.52 -8.61 8.13
N LEU A 124 -7.68 -7.53 7.36
CA LEU A 124 -7.07 -6.23 7.62
C LEU A 124 -8.14 -5.18 7.93
N GLY A 125 -8.22 -4.70 9.17
CA GLY A 125 -9.14 -3.62 9.54
C GLY A 125 -10.60 -3.95 9.20
N SER A 126 -11.09 -3.50 8.04
CA SER A 126 -12.41 -3.86 7.51
C SER A 126 -12.56 -5.38 7.34
N ARG A 127 -13.79 -5.90 7.49
CA ARG A 127 -14.04 -7.35 7.36
C ARG A 127 -13.74 -7.90 5.95
N SER A 128 -13.62 -7.05 4.94
CA SER A 128 -13.46 -7.46 3.54
C SER A 128 -12.05 -7.29 2.97
N ALA A 129 -11.12 -6.62 3.67
CA ALA A 129 -9.74 -6.53 3.20
C ALA A 129 -8.90 -7.71 3.72
N LEU A 130 -8.04 -8.27 2.87
CA LEU A 130 -7.16 -9.39 3.20
C LEU A 130 -5.70 -9.09 2.87
N LEU A 131 -4.82 -9.67 3.68
CA LEU A 131 -3.39 -9.85 3.40
C LEU A 131 -3.12 -11.34 3.28
N ILE A 132 -2.46 -11.75 2.19
CA ILE A 132 -2.08 -13.14 1.95
C ILE A 132 -0.56 -13.21 1.95
N ALA A 133 0.00 -13.97 2.89
CA ALA A 133 1.44 -14.22 2.95
C ALA A 133 1.79 -15.45 2.11
N ALA A 134 2.59 -15.25 1.06
CA ALA A 134 3.07 -16.34 0.23
C ALA A 134 4.27 -17.05 0.88
N ALA A 135 4.51 -18.29 0.44
CA ALA A 135 5.59 -19.15 0.92
C ALA A 135 6.99 -18.54 0.83
N ASP A 136 7.24 -17.70 -0.17
CA ASP A 136 8.49 -17.02 -0.48
C ASP A 136 8.67 -15.70 0.27
N GLY A 137 7.69 -15.33 1.11
CA GLY A 137 7.70 -14.10 1.90
C GLY A 137 7.06 -12.90 1.22
N VAL A 138 6.62 -13.02 -0.04
CA VAL A 138 5.88 -11.95 -0.73
C VAL A 138 4.49 -11.82 -0.10
N GLN A 139 4.06 -10.58 0.13
CA GLN A 139 2.72 -10.28 0.62
C GLN A 139 1.85 -9.80 -0.53
N PHE A 140 0.62 -10.30 -0.58
CA PHE A 140 -0.39 -9.88 -1.53
C PHE A 140 -1.57 -9.28 -0.79
N ARG A 141 -2.18 -8.24 -1.37
CA ARG A 141 -3.34 -7.56 -0.77
C ARG A 141 -4.58 -7.77 -1.61
N VAL A 142 -5.71 -8.04 -0.95
CA VAL A 142 -7.06 -7.88 -1.50
C VAL A 142 -7.71 -6.72 -0.75
N PRO A 143 -7.83 -5.51 -1.34
CA PRO A 143 -8.35 -4.34 -0.64
C PRO A 143 -9.83 -4.46 -0.26
N ASP A 144 -10.60 -5.13 -1.10
CA ASP A 144 -12.00 -5.44 -0.86
C ASP A 144 -12.39 -6.73 -1.59
N VAL A 145 -12.68 -7.79 -0.83
CA VAL A 145 -13.18 -9.06 -1.38
C VAL A 145 -14.51 -8.84 -2.13
N GLY A 146 -15.32 -7.84 -1.77
CA GLY A 146 -16.56 -7.51 -2.46
C GLY A 146 -16.36 -7.01 -3.89
N ALA A 147 -15.23 -6.35 -4.16
CA ALA A 147 -14.85 -5.83 -5.48
C ALA A 147 -14.31 -6.92 -6.43
N LEU A 148 -13.96 -8.10 -5.90
CA LEU A 148 -13.54 -9.22 -6.72
C LEU A 148 -14.71 -9.79 -7.54
N ASP A 149 -14.38 -10.31 -8.72
CA ASP A 149 -15.35 -11.02 -9.55
C ASP A 149 -15.89 -12.27 -8.83
N ARG A 150 -17.01 -12.81 -9.34
CA ARG A 150 -17.72 -13.92 -8.69
C ARG A 150 -16.86 -15.19 -8.62
N ALA A 151 -15.99 -15.44 -9.61
CA ALA A 151 -15.16 -16.64 -9.63
C ALA A 151 -14.08 -16.55 -8.54
N SER A 152 -13.38 -15.43 -8.44
CA SER A 152 -12.37 -15.21 -7.40
C SER A 152 -12.95 -15.37 -5.99
N ARG A 153 -14.11 -14.76 -5.73
CA ARG A 153 -14.78 -14.89 -4.42
C ARG A 153 -15.10 -16.33 -4.06
N ARG A 154 -15.60 -17.12 -5.03
CA ARG A 154 -15.92 -18.54 -4.81
C ARG A 154 -14.69 -19.39 -4.48
N LEU A 155 -13.54 -19.07 -5.06
CA LEU A 155 -12.28 -19.75 -4.74
C LEU A 155 -11.83 -19.39 -3.32
N LEU A 156 -11.85 -18.10 -3.00
CA LEU A 156 -11.45 -17.55 -1.71
C LEU A 156 -12.32 -18.04 -0.54
N GLU A 157 -13.64 -18.14 -0.74
CA GLU A 157 -14.62 -18.66 0.26
C GLU A 157 -14.32 -20.08 0.74
N ARG A 158 -13.47 -20.85 0.03
CA ARG A 158 -13.08 -22.20 0.46
C ARG A 158 -11.95 -22.22 1.48
N PHE A 159 -11.33 -21.07 1.74
CA PHE A 159 -10.21 -20.90 2.67
C PHE A 159 -10.52 -19.89 3.81
N LEU A 160 -11.71 -19.27 3.80
CA LEU A 160 -12.15 -18.24 4.77
C LEU A 160 -13.24 -18.75 5.72
#